data_AF-Q8WXR3-F1
#
_entry.id   AF-Q8WXR3-F1
#
_cell.length_a   1.000
_cell.length_b   1.000
_cell.length_c   1.000
_cell.angle_alpha   90.00
_cell.angle_beta   90.00
_cell.angle_gamma   90.00
#
_symmetry.space_group_name_H-M   'P 1'
#
loop_
_entity.id
_entity.type
_entity.pdbx_description
1 polymer ?
#
loop_
_entity_poly.entity_id
_entity_poly.type
_entity_poly.pdbx_seq_one_letter_code
_entity_poly.pdbx_strand_id
1 'polypeptide(L)'
;TNWIEGTQAVLRAKKGQDDKVLVATCTSANGKPPSVVSWETRLKGEAEYQEIQNPNGTVTVISRYRLVPSREAHQQSLACIVNYHMDRFKESLTLNVQ
;
A
#
# COMPACT_ATOMS: atom_id res chain seq x y z
N THR A 1 1.28 -3.06 15.24
CA THR A 1 2.25 -3.70 14.31
C THR A 1 2.02 -3.16 12.92
N ASN A 2 3.09 -2.93 12.16
CA ASN A 2 3.03 -2.38 10.80
C ASN A 2 3.57 -3.41 9.81
N TRP A 3 2.92 -3.59 8.66
CA TRP A 3 3.38 -4.49 7.61
C TRP A 3 2.79 -4.14 6.25
N ILE A 4 3.45 -4.59 5.19
CA ILE A 4 2.99 -4.48 3.80
C ILE A 4 2.74 -5.87 3.18
N GLU A 5 1.66 -6.00 2.42
CA GLU A 5 1.31 -7.20 1.66
C GLU A 5 1.16 -6.86 0.19
N GLY A 6 2.00 -7.44 -0.68
CA GLY A 6 1.84 -7.36 -2.13
C GLY A 6 0.79 -8.33 -2.64
N THR A 7 0.27 -8.11 -3.84
CA THR A 7 -0.55 -9.12 -4.51
C THR A 7 0.28 -10.36 -4.84
N GLN A 8 -0.23 -11.53 -4.45
CA GLN A 8 0.37 -12.82 -4.79
C GLN A 8 0.25 -13.17 -6.29
N ALA A 9 -0.72 -12.57 -6.99
CA ALA A 9 -0.92 -12.77 -8.42
C ALA A 9 0.03 -11.90 -9.25
N VAL A 10 0.57 -12.48 -10.32
CA VAL A 10 1.31 -11.73 -11.34
C VAL A 10 0.38 -10.71 -11.99
N LEU A 11 0.80 -9.45 -12.00
CA LEU A 11 0.07 -8.37 -12.65
C LEU A 11 0.21 -8.53 -14.16
N ARG A 12 -0.91 -8.58 -14.89
CA ARG A 12 -0.88 -8.70 -16.36
C ARG A 12 -1.20 -7.36 -16.99
N ALA A 13 -0.29 -6.81 -17.79
CA ALA A 13 -0.54 -5.61 -18.56
C ALA A 13 -1.24 -5.97 -19.87
N LYS A 14 -2.41 -5.38 -20.13
CA LYS A 14 -3.13 -5.54 -21.40
C LYS A 14 -3.17 -4.20 -22.15
N LYS A 15 -3.07 -4.26 -23.48
CA LYS A 15 -3.19 -3.08 -24.34
C LYS A 15 -4.61 -2.50 -24.21
N GLY A 16 -4.72 -1.21 -23.88
CA GLY A 16 -6.01 -0.53 -23.69
C GLY A 16 -6.72 -0.92 -22.38
N GLN A 17 -5.96 -1.36 -21.36
CA GLN A 17 -6.50 -1.56 -20.03
C GLN A 17 -6.51 -0.25 -19.26
N ASP A 18 -7.65 0.02 -18.62
CA ASP A 18 -7.89 1.27 -17.89
C ASP A 18 -8.24 0.96 -16.42
N ASP A 19 -8.56 -0.31 -16.13
CA ASP A 19 -8.96 -0.77 -14.82
C ASP A 19 -7.76 -0.85 -13.87
N LYS A 20 -7.90 -0.14 -12.74
CA LYS A 20 -6.95 -0.21 -11.64
C LYS A 20 -7.14 -1.51 -10.86
N VAL A 21 -6.04 -2.18 -10.59
CA VAL A 21 -6.01 -3.38 -9.75
C VAL A 21 -5.29 -3.08 -8.45
N LEU A 22 -5.64 -3.79 -7.39
CA LEU A 22 -4.87 -3.79 -6.15
C LEU A 22 -3.47 -4.34 -6.42
N VAL A 23 -2.44 -3.67 -5.89
CA VAL A 23 -1.05 -4.14 -6.00
C VAL A 23 -0.38 -4.31 -4.64
N ALA A 24 -0.82 -3.54 -3.64
CA ALA A 24 -0.31 -3.65 -2.28
C ALA A 24 -1.34 -3.17 -1.25
N THR A 25 -1.29 -3.76 -0.06
CA THR A 25 -1.99 -3.29 1.13
C THR A 25 -0.97 -3.01 2.23
N CYS A 26 -1.05 -1.86 2.85
CA CYS A 26 -0.28 -1.54 4.04
C CYS A 26 -1.20 -1.42 5.24
N THR A 27 -0.84 -2.09 6.33
CA THR A 27 -1.65 -2.11 7.55
C THR A 27 -0.81 -1.62 8.73
N SER A 28 -1.32 -0.63 9.45
CA SER A 28 -0.84 -0.24 10.77
C SER A 28 -1.91 -0.55 11.79
N ALA A 29 -1.72 -1.66 12.50
CA ALA A 29 -2.73 -2.19 13.43
C ALA A 29 -2.53 -1.67 14.85
N ASN A 30 -3.67 -1.37 15.49
CA ASN A 30 -3.81 -1.06 16.92
C ASN A 30 -3.00 0.16 17.40
N GLY A 31 -2.91 1.22 16.59
CA GLY A 31 -2.28 2.49 16.99
C GLY A 31 -3.15 3.28 17.96
N LYS A 32 -2.55 3.94 18.95
CA LYS A 32 -3.23 4.90 19.83
C LYS A 32 -2.27 6.02 20.26
N PRO A 33 -2.29 7.21 19.61
CA PRO A 33 -3.24 7.66 18.58
C PRO A 33 -3.10 6.92 17.23
N PRO A 34 -4.01 7.13 16.25
CA PRO A 34 -3.82 6.57 14.91
C PRO A 34 -2.47 6.96 14.31
N SER A 35 -1.82 6.04 13.61
CA SER A 35 -0.60 6.30 12.85
C SER A 35 -0.93 6.96 11.50
N VAL A 36 0.06 7.61 10.89
CA VAL A 36 -0.08 8.18 9.54
C VAL A 36 0.54 7.21 8.53
N VAL A 37 -0.28 6.63 7.66
CA VAL A 37 0.15 5.73 6.59
C VAL A 37 0.29 6.51 5.27
N SER A 38 1.40 6.33 4.56
CA SER A 38 1.62 6.90 3.23
C SER A 38 2.45 5.99 2.34
N TRP A 39 2.58 6.34 1.06
CA TRP A 39 3.32 5.57 0.06
C TRP A 39 4.47 6.39 -0.50
N GLU A 40 5.65 5.79 -0.61
CA GLU A 40 6.81 6.34 -1.29
C GLU A 40 7.07 5.52 -2.55
N THR A 41 6.80 6.11 -3.73
CA THR A 41 6.95 5.42 -5.03
C THR A 41 7.00 6.42 -6.20
N ARG A 42 7.48 5.94 -7.36
CA ARG A 42 7.39 6.63 -8.66
C ARG A 42 6.20 6.15 -9.50
N LEU A 43 5.49 5.13 -9.03
CA LEU A 43 4.35 4.53 -9.72
C LEU A 43 3.18 5.51 -9.79
N LYS A 44 2.50 5.55 -10.94
CA LYS A 44 1.28 6.33 -11.12
C LYS A 44 0.08 5.48 -10.72
N GLY A 45 -0.24 5.52 -9.43
CA GLY A 45 -1.38 4.83 -8.85
C GLY A 45 -2.15 5.72 -7.90
N GLU A 46 -3.09 5.11 -7.20
CA GLU A 46 -3.95 5.77 -6.23
C GLU A 46 -3.97 4.95 -4.94
N ALA A 47 -3.98 5.65 -3.81
CA ALA A 47 -4.06 5.07 -2.50
C ALA A 47 -5.45 5.34 -1.91
N GLU A 48 -6.12 4.28 -1.48
CA GLU A 48 -7.32 4.37 -0.66
C GLU A 48 -6.94 4.19 0.81
N TYR A 49 -7.66 4.84 1.71
CA TYR A 49 -7.41 4.81 3.15
C TYR A 49 -8.67 4.40 3.90
N GLN A 50 -8.50 3.55 4.91
CA GLN A 50 -9.56 3.10 5.79
C GLN A 50 -9.05 3.08 7.22
N GLU A 51 -9.82 3.66 8.12
CA GLU A 51 -9.58 3.58 9.56
C GLU A 51 -10.64 2.69 10.21
N ILE A 52 -10.21 1.78 11.08
CA ILE A 52 -11.06 0.90 11.85
C ILE A 52 -10.86 1.23 13.33
N GLN A 53 -11.92 1.73 13.97
CA GLN A 53 -11.93 1.93 15.42
C GLN A 53 -12.17 0.60 16.11
N ASN A 54 -11.21 0.16 16.93
CA ASN A 54 -11.30 -1.09 17.66
C ASN A 54 -12.02 -0.88 19.01
N PRO A 55 -12.71 -1.90 19.56
CA PRO A 55 -13.40 -1.79 20.85
C PRO A 55 -12.50 -1.40 22.04
N ASN A 56 -11.20 -1.71 21.97
CA ASN A 56 -10.20 -1.34 22.98
C ASN A 56 -9.73 0.14 22.86
N GLY A 57 -10.34 0.92 21.97
CA GLY A 57 -10.02 2.34 21.74
C GLY A 57 -8.72 2.59 20.97
N THR A 58 -8.15 1.57 20.34
CA THR A 58 -7.08 1.71 19.34
C THR A 58 -7.67 1.87 17.93
N VAL A 59 -6.86 2.32 16.97
CA VAL A 59 -7.26 2.45 15.57
C VAL A 59 -6.32 1.64 14.68
N THR A 60 -6.89 0.89 13.75
CA THR A 60 -6.15 0.22 12.69
C THR A 60 -6.32 1.01 11.40
N VAL A 61 -5.21 1.48 10.84
CA VAL A 61 -5.17 2.23 9.58
C VAL A 61 -4.73 1.28 8.47
N ILE A 62 -5.53 1.17 7.41
CA ILE A 62 -5.27 0.33 6.25
C ILE A 62 -5.22 1.22 5.02
N SER A 63 -4.14 1.12 4.25
CA SER A 63 -4.04 1.76 2.95
C SER A 63 -3.90 0.73 1.84
N ARG A 64 -4.68 0.89 0.77
CA ARG A 64 -4.67 0.00 -0.40
C ARG A 64 -4.19 0.77 -1.61
N TYR A 65 -3.08 0.36 -2.20
CA TYR A 65 -2.53 0.99 -3.40
C TYR A 65 -3.02 0.25 -4.64
N ARG A 66 -3.63 1.00 -5.57
CA ARG A 66 -4.16 0.50 -6.83
C ARG A 66 -3.53 1.22 -8.02
N LEU A 67 -3.27 0.52 -9.09
CA LEU A 67 -2.78 1.12 -10.35
C LEU A 67 -3.21 0.29 -11.55
N VAL A 68 -3.15 0.90 -12.73
CA VAL A 68 -3.32 0.20 -14.00
C VAL A 68 -2.00 -0.51 -14.34
N PRO A 69 -1.96 -1.84 -14.46
CA PRO A 69 -0.73 -2.56 -14.78
C PRO A 69 -0.15 -2.10 -16.12
N SER A 70 1.12 -1.71 -16.10
CA SER A 70 1.83 -1.26 -17.29
C SER A 70 3.26 -1.80 -17.30
N ARG A 71 3.89 -1.79 -18.48
CA ARG A 71 5.28 -2.27 -18.62
C ARG A 71 6.24 -1.44 -17.79
N GLU A 72 5.97 -0.14 -17.67
CA GLU A 72 6.78 0.82 -16.90
C GLU A 72 6.67 0.57 -15.39
N ALA A 73 5.60 -0.07 -14.93
CA ALA A 73 5.43 -0.44 -13.52
C ALA A 73 6.23 -1.69 -13.13
N HIS A 74 6.72 -2.47 -14.09
CA HIS A 74 7.54 -3.66 -13.80
C HIS A 74 8.85 -3.27 -13.09
N GLN A 75 9.21 -4.03 -12.06
CA GLN A 75 10.40 -3.83 -11.23
C GLN A 75 10.47 -2.48 -10.51
N GLN A 76 9.37 -1.71 -10.49
CA GLN A 76 9.30 -0.50 -9.70
C GLN A 76 9.07 -0.85 -8.23
N SER A 77 9.70 -0.05 -7.37
CA SER A 77 9.55 -0.15 -5.93
C SER A 77 8.30 0.58 -5.45
N LEU A 78 7.57 -0.05 -4.54
CA LEU A 78 6.45 0.52 -3.82
C LEU A 78 6.73 0.35 -2.32
N ALA A 79 6.97 1.45 -1.62
CA ALA A 79 7.24 1.44 -0.20
C ALA A 79 6.06 1.98 0.60
N CYS A 80 5.62 1.25 1.62
CA CYS A 80 4.74 1.78 2.63
C CYS A 80 5.55 2.47 3.72
N ILE A 81 5.13 3.68 4.09
CA ILE A 81 5.66 4.47 5.19
C ILE A 81 4.58 4.56 6.26
N VAL A 82 4.92 4.23 7.50
CA VAL A 82 4.04 4.43 8.66
C VAL A 82 4.76 5.30 9.67
N ASN A 83 4.21 6.49 9.93
CA ASN A 83 4.73 7.41 10.94
C ASN A 83 3.87 7.32 12.21
N TYR A 84 4.52 7.11 13.35
CA TYR A 84 3.88 7.05 14.66
C TYR A 84 4.75 7.79 15.68
N HIS A 85 4.26 8.92 16.18
CA HIS A 85 5.09 9.89 16.92
C HIS A 85 6.38 10.26 16.13
N MET A 86 7.55 9.89 16.65
CA MET A 86 8.85 10.12 16.01
C MET A 86 9.38 8.87 15.27
N ASP A 87 8.69 7.73 15.41
CA ASP A 87 9.08 6.50 14.76
C ASP A 87 8.59 6.48 13.31
N ARG A 88 9.49 6.05 12.42
CA ARG A 88 9.22 5.89 11.00
C ARG A 88 9.49 4.46 10.58
N PHE A 89 8.41 3.72 10.31
CA PHE A 89 8.49 2.41 9.69
C PHE A 89 8.48 2.55 8.17
N LYS A 90 9.32 1.76 7.49
CA LYS A 90 9.38 1.67 6.03
C LYS A 90 9.56 0.21 5.63
N GLU A 91 8.66 -0.29 4.81
CA GLU A 91 8.77 -1.61 4.19
C GLU A 91 8.42 -1.50 2.70
N SER A 92 9.17 -2.21 1.86
CA SER A 92 9.10 -2.03 0.40
C SER A 92 8.90 -3.36 -0.29
N LEU A 93 8.18 -3.32 -1.41
CA LEU A 93 8.02 -4.43 -2.32
C LEU A 93 8.32 -4.00 -3.76
N THR A 94 8.63 -4.98 -4.60
CA THR A 94 8.93 -4.77 -6.02
C THR A 94 7.82 -5.38 -6.85
N LEU A 95 7.23 -4.59 -7.76
CA LEU A 95 6.14 -5.08 -8.60
C LEU A 95 6.63 -6.01 -9.72
N ASN A 96 5.93 -7.12 -9.90
CA ASN A 96 6.15 -8.04 -11.01
C ASN A 96 4.96 -7.95 -11.98
N VAL A 97 5.21 -7.47 -13.19
CA VAL A 97 4.21 -7.22 -14.23
C VAL A 97 4.66 -7.97 -15.49
N GLN A 98 3.75 -8.72 -16.10
CA GLN A 98 3.96 -9.51 -17.32
C GLN A 98 3.03 -9.09 -18.45
#